data_AF-A0A6V7L076-F1
#
_entry.id   AF-A0A6V7L076-F1
#
_cell.length_a   1.000
_cell.length_b   1.000
_cell.length_c   1.000
_cell.angle_alpha   90.00
_cell.angle_beta   90.00
_cell.angle_gamma   90.00
#
_symmetry.space_group_name_H-M   'P 1'
#
loop_
_entity.id
_entity.type
_entity.pdbx_description
1 polymer ?
#
loop_
_entity_poly.entity_id
_entity_poly.type
_entity_poly.pdbx_seq_one_letter_code
_entity_poly.pdbx_strand_id
1 'polypeptide(L)'
;VQNDKETALLDDHYKLTLSHLKPYILQLKNKQKEQLYREWIERLNHATNEKTLRNQYIEALYEELKSGGNGEIFRNPPPKGPLVPLSEQS
;
A
#
# COMPACT_ATOMS: atom_id res chain seq x y z
N VAL A 1 -4.28 15.72 -22.02
CA VAL A 1 -4.92 14.55 -22.68
C VAL A 1 -4.11 13.26 -22.56
N GLN A 2 -2.79 13.24 -22.79
CA GLN A 2 -2.00 12.00 -22.62
C GLN A 2 -1.71 11.71 -21.13
N ASN A 3 -1.35 12.74 -20.36
CA ASN A 3 -1.04 12.65 -18.93
C ASN A 3 -2.24 12.21 -18.06
N ASP A 4 -3.46 12.58 -18.45
CA ASP A 4 -4.69 12.26 -17.70
C ASP A 4 -5.05 10.78 -17.77
N LYS A 5 -4.75 10.11 -18.90
CA LYS A 5 -5.01 8.68 -19.09
C LYS A 5 -4.06 7.84 -18.26
N GLU A 6 -2.77 8.17 -18.25
CA GLU A 6 -1.77 7.49 -17.43
C GLU A 6 -2.07 7.64 -15.93
N THR A 7 -2.48 8.85 -15.55
CA THR A 7 -2.90 9.17 -14.18
C THR A 7 -4.14 8.37 -13.73
N ALA A 8 -5.10 8.14 -14.64
CA ALA A 8 -6.28 7.32 -14.36
C ALA A 8 -5.94 5.82 -14.24
N LEU A 9 -5.06 5.31 -15.12
CA LEU A 9 -4.59 3.92 -15.06
C LEU A 9 -3.91 3.60 -13.71
N LEU A 10 -3.14 4.54 -13.17
CA LEU A 10 -2.53 4.38 -11.85
C LEU A 10 -3.56 4.33 -10.71
N ASP A 11 -4.66 5.07 -10.80
CA ASP A 11 -5.75 4.98 -9.81
C ASP A 11 -6.54 3.69 -9.90
N ASP A 12 -6.81 3.23 -11.12
CA ASP A 12 -7.53 1.98 -11.34
C ASP A 12 -6.70 0.78 -10.87
N HIS A 13 -5.39 0.79 -11.15
CA HIS A 13 -4.46 -0.21 -10.63
C HIS A 13 -4.44 -0.23 -9.10
N TYR A 14 -4.37 0.95 -8.46
CA TYR A 14 -4.44 1.05 -7.00
C TYR A 14 -5.71 0.43 -6.43
N LYS A 15 -6.88 0.80 -6.99
CA LYS A 15 -8.19 0.29 -6.54
C LYS A 15 -8.30 -1.22 -6.73
N LEU A 16 -7.81 -1.74 -7.86
CA LEU A 16 -7.80 -3.16 -8.16
C LEU A 16 -6.96 -3.92 -7.12
N THR A 17 -5.72 -3.51 -6.90
CA THR A 17 -4.83 -4.14 -5.92
C THR A 17 -5.41 -4.07 -4.52
N LEU A 18 -5.97 -2.91 -4.12
CA LEU A 18 -6.64 -2.76 -2.83
C LEU A 18 -7.83 -3.73 -2.68
N SER A 19 -8.58 -3.98 -3.75
CA SER A 19 -9.71 -4.93 -3.73
C SER A 19 -9.26 -6.37 -3.47
N HIS A 20 -8.13 -6.78 -4.07
CA HIS A 20 -7.52 -8.10 -3.84
C HIS A 20 -6.90 -8.22 -2.46
N LEU A 21 -6.47 -7.11 -1.88
CA LEU A 21 -5.78 -7.07 -0.60
C LEU A 21 -6.75 -7.19 0.59
N LYS A 22 -7.94 -6.61 0.50
CA LYS A 22 -8.96 -6.59 1.57
C LYS A 22 -9.21 -7.97 2.23
N PRO A 23 -9.40 -9.07 1.48
CA PRO A 23 -9.61 -10.40 2.08
C PRO A 23 -8.45 -10.85 2.98
N TYR A 24 -7.21 -10.51 2.64
CA TYR A 24 -6.04 -10.92 3.42
C TYR A 24 -5.97 -10.19 4.76
N ILE A 25 -6.31 -8.90 4.78
CA ILE A 25 -6.36 -8.13 6.04
C ILE A 25 -7.41 -8.70 6.99
N LEU A 26 -8.59 -9.04 6.47
CA LEU A 26 -9.67 -9.60 7.28
C LEU A 26 -9.32 -10.98 7.87
N GLN A 27 -8.35 -11.69 7.29
CA GLN A 27 -7.89 -12.99 7.75
C GLN A 27 -6.73 -12.91 8.76
N LEU A 28 -6.20 -11.71 9.03
CA LEU A 28 -5.12 -11.53 10.00
C LEU A 28 -5.63 -11.82 11.42
N LYS A 29 -4.99 -12.79 12.09
CA LYS A 29 -5.28 -13.10 13.50
C LYS A 29 -4.68 -12.08 14.47
N ASN A 30 -3.62 -11.39 14.06
CA ASN A 30 -2.94 -10.41 14.90
C ASN A 30 -3.54 -9.02 14.68
N LYS A 31 -4.26 -8.52 15.69
CA LYS A 31 -4.94 -7.21 15.66
C LYS A 31 -3.98 -6.02 15.55
N GLN A 32 -2.80 -6.09 16.16
CA GLN A 32 -1.81 -4.99 16.06
C GLN A 32 -1.28 -4.90 14.64
N LYS A 33 -1.00 -6.05 14.03
CA LYS A 33 -0.54 -6.15 12.65
C LYS A 33 -1.62 -5.70 11.67
N GLU A 34 -2.88 -6.11 11.91
CA GLU A 34 -4.03 -5.63 11.16
C GLU A 34 -4.15 -4.11 11.19
N GLN A 35 -4.00 -3.51 12.38
CA GLN A 35 -4.04 -2.06 12.56
C GLN A 35 -2.93 -1.35 11.77
N LEU A 36 -1.69 -1.85 11.81
CA LEU A 36 -0.58 -1.29 11.03
C LEU A 36 -0.87 -1.31 9.52
N TYR A 37 -1.36 -2.42 8.97
CA TYR A 37 -1.72 -2.47 7.54
C TYR A 37 -2.87 -1.52 7.19
N ARG A 38 -3.83 -1.32 8.11
CA ARG A 38 -4.92 -0.34 7.92
C ARG A 38 -4.37 1.09 7.88
N GLU A 39 -3.46 1.44 8.77
CA GLU A 39 -2.79 2.75 8.79
C GLU A 39 -2.00 3.00 7.50
N TRP A 40 -1.28 2.00 7.01
CA TRP A 40 -0.61 2.08 5.72
C TRP A 40 -1.59 2.28 4.56
N ILE A 41 -2.68 1.53 4.50
CA ILE A 41 -3.71 1.71 3.46
C ILE A 41 -4.31 3.12 3.51
N GLU A 42 -4.61 3.62 4.70
CA GLU A 42 -5.10 4.98 4.89
C GLU A 42 -4.09 6.00 4.35
N ARG A 43 -2.81 5.88 4.74
CA ARG A 43 -1.75 6.76 4.20
C ARG A 43 -1.67 6.70 2.67
N LEU A 44 -1.78 5.51 2.08
CA LEU A 44 -1.73 5.32 0.64
C LEU A 44 -2.95 5.91 -0.07
N ASN A 45 -4.15 5.82 0.53
CA ASN A 45 -5.35 6.48 0.01
C ASN A 45 -5.17 8.00 -0.09
N HIS A 46 -4.44 8.60 0.85
CA HIS A 46 -4.12 10.03 0.84
C HIS A 46 -2.96 10.43 -0.10
N ALA A 47 -2.19 9.46 -0.60
CA ALA A 47 -1.03 9.70 -1.48
C ALA A 47 -1.42 9.96 -2.95
N THR A 48 -2.45 10.76 -3.21
CA THR A 48 -3.01 10.96 -4.57
C THR A 48 -2.07 11.72 -5.51
N ASN A 49 -1.09 12.44 -4.97
CA ASN A 49 -0.07 13.16 -5.73
C ASN A 49 1.19 12.30 -6.00
N GLU A 50 1.28 11.12 -5.38
CA GLU A 50 2.45 10.24 -5.41
C GLU A 50 2.07 8.87 -6.00
N LYS A 51 1.22 8.86 -7.04
CA LYS A 51 0.51 7.66 -7.53
C LYS A 51 1.42 6.48 -7.87
N THR A 52 2.57 6.74 -8.49
CA THR A 52 3.54 5.68 -8.83
C THR A 52 4.07 4.99 -7.58
N LEU A 53 4.56 5.77 -6.60
CA LEU A 53 5.05 5.23 -5.33
C LEU A 53 3.90 4.57 -4.57
N ARG A 54 2.73 5.20 -4.50
CA ARG A 54 1.53 4.61 -3.88
C ARG A 54 1.24 3.22 -4.45
N ASN A 55 1.35 3.05 -5.76
CA ASN A 55 1.11 1.77 -6.43
C ASN A 55 2.17 0.72 -6.09
N GLN A 56 3.46 1.11 -6.03
CA GLN A 56 4.53 0.22 -5.59
C GLN A 56 4.31 -0.25 -4.13
N TYR A 57 3.90 0.67 -3.26
CA TYR A 57 3.60 0.32 -1.86
C TYR A 57 2.41 -0.62 -1.72
N ILE A 58 1.31 -0.39 -2.45
CA ILE A 58 0.14 -1.29 -2.33
C ILE A 58 0.42 -2.68 -2.90
N GLU A 59 1.27 -2.79 -3.92
CA GLU A 59 1.78 -4.07 -4.42
C GLU A 59 2.66 -4.78 -3.40
N ALA A 60 3.61 -4.07 -2.80
CA ALA A 60 4.46 -4.63 -1.74
C ALA A 60 3.62 -5.10 -0.54
N LEU A 61 2.61 -4.33 -0.15
CA LEU A 61 1.70 -4.69 0.95
C LEU A 61 0.88 -5.94 0.60
N TYR A 62 0.44 -6.06 -0.65
CA TYR A 62 -0.26 -7.23 -1.15
C TYR A 62 0.62 -8.50 -1.12
N GLU A 63 1.85 -8.41 -1.63
CA GLU A 63 2.78 -9.55 -1.61
C GLU A 63 3.17 -9.94 -0.19
N GLU A 64 3.43 -8.97 0.69
CA GLU A 64 3.75 -9.27 2.09
C GLU A 64 2.60 -10.02 2.77
N LEU A 65 1.36 -9.58 2.58
CA LEU A 65 0.16 -10.25 3.11
C LEU A 65 -0.01 -11.67 2.55
N LYS A 66 0.24 -11.88 1.26
CA LYS A 66 0.25 -13.23 0.65
C LYS A 66 1.30 -14.15 1.27
N SER A 67 2.46 -13.60 1.67
CA SER A 67 3.54 -14.33 2.33
C SER A 67 3.36 -14.47 3.86
N GLY A 68 2.21 -14.08 4.41
CA GLY A 68 1.92 -14.19 5.86
C GLY A 68 2.31 -12.95 6.68
N GLY A 69 2.73 -11.87 6.02
CA GLY A 69 2.95 -10.54 6.58
C GLY A 69 4.29 -10.36 7.31
N ASN A 70 5.34 -11.08 6.92
CA ASN A 70 6.59 -11.09 7.70
C ASN A 70 7.62 -10.06 7.23
N GLY A 71 7.27 -9.19 6.28
CA GLY A 71 8.22 -8.19 5.77
C GLY A 71 8.46 -7.07 6.77
N GLU A 72 9.43 -6.22 6.43
CA GLU A 72 10.04 -5.26 7.36
C GLU A 72 9.47 -3.84 7.20
N ILE A 73 9.07 -3.51 5.97
CA ILE A 73 8.59 -2.18 5.56
C ILE A 73 7.33 -1.81 6.34
N PHE A 74 6.40 -2.75 6.51
CA PHE A 74 5.10 -2.51 7.15
C PHE A 74 5.08 -2.84 8.65
N ARG A 75 6.25 -3.09 9.28
CA ARG A 75 6.34 -3.34 10.73
C ARG A 75 6.15 -2.07 11.56
N ASN A 76 6.41 -0.92 10.97
CA ASN A 76 6.27 0.38 11.61
C ASN A 76 5.13 1.17 10.96
N PRO A 77 4.55 2.16 11.67
CA PRO A 77 3.57 3.07 11.09
C PRO A 77 4.16 3.85 9.90
N PRO A 78 3.33 4.23 8.92
CA PRO A 78 3.78 5.01 7.76
C PRO A 78 4.38 6.37 8.16
N PRO A 79 5.34 6.89 7.38
CA PRO A 79 5.86 8.24 7.60
C PRO A 79 4.77 9.30 7.35
N LYS A 80 4.80 10.37 8.16
CA LYS A 80 3.90 11.53 8.01
C LYS A 80 4.26 12.45 6.83
N GLY A 81 5.46 12.27 6.26
CA GLY A 81 5.96 13.04 5.11
C GLY A 81 5.65 12.37 3.76
N PRO A 82 6.32 12.82 2.68
CA PRO A 82 6.26 12.19 1.36
C PRO A 82 6.55 10.69 1.44
N LEU A 83 5.97 9.92 0.52
CA LEU A 83 6.37 8.53 0.35
C LEU A 83 7.83 8.52 -0.13
N VAL A 84 8.65 7.68 0.50
CA VAL A 84 10.01 7.42 0.02
C VAL A 84 10.03 6.11 -0.76
N PRO A 85 10.91 5.94 -1.76
CA PRO A 85 11.11 4.68 -2.46
C PRO A 85 11.28 3.48 -1.52
N LEU A 86 10.73 2.32 -1.89
CA LEU A 86 10.83 1.09 -1.09
C LEU A 86 12.29 0.67 -0.84
N SER A 87 13.21 0.98 -1.75
CA SER A 87 14.65 0.73 -1.62
C SER A 87 15.31 1.52 -0.49
N GLU A 88 14.68 2.58 -0.01
CA GLU A 88 15.18 3.43 1.08
C GLU A 88 14.49 3.13 2.42
N GLN A 89 13.61 2.12 2.46
CA GLN A 89 12.86 1.69 3.67
C GLN A 89 13.47 0.45 4.35
N SER A 90 14.44 -0.20 3.73
CA SER A 90 15.12 -1.42 4.19
C SER A 90 16.48 -1.15 4.82
#